data_AF-A0A955VC93-F1
#
_entry.id   AF-A0A955VC93-F1
#
_cell.length_a   1.000
_cell.length_b   1.000
_cell.length_c   1.000
_cell.angle_alpha   90.00
_cell.angle_beta   90.00
_cell.angle_gamma   90.00
#
_symmetry.space_group_name_H-M   'P 1'
#
loop_
_entity.id
_entity.type
_entity.pdbx_description
1 polymer ?
#
loop_
_entity_poly.entity_id
_entity_poly.type
_entity_poly.pdbx_seq_one_letter_code
_entity_poly.pdbx_strand_id
1 'polypeptide(L)'
;RIGMIAARIHRVGESGRFVARRRFSADAWVRRATAALRAGPLLPTGPLGRRWVEASERIADAADARLTGLRTIRLHGDLHRGNLLLHDGVLQVLDLDDAVTGPAVQDLWLSLPGEPGERERALRVLLAGYERFRPFDRRELAALDVLPAMRRIHYAAWVSRRWDDPLFPRTFPHYAEPAFWEREVLELEGIARGLSPRPVATGGPEVAEDAAPASLEDDPYREELTNADYFWDLDDDDDGSADK
;
A
#
# COMPACT_ATOMS: atom_id res chain seq x y z
N ARG A 1 -16.90 7.27 5.07
CA ARG A 1 -17.21 6.17 6.02
C ARG A 1 -15.97 5.37 6.42
N ILE A 2 -15.13 5.00 5.46
CA ILE A 2 -13.86 4.27 5.68
C ILE A 2 -12.97 4.91 6.76
N GLY A 3 -12.70 6.23 6.67
CA GLY A 3 -11.89 6.92 7.67
C GLY A 3 -12.43 6.78 9.10
N MET A 4 -13.75 6.83 9.28
CA MET A 4 -14.38 6.66 10.58
C MET A 4 -14.19 5.24 11.14
N ILE A 5 -14.35 4.19 10.31
CA ILE A 5 -14.15 2.81 10.79
C ILE A 5 -12.67 2.53 11.08
N ALA A 6 -11.75 3.02 10.25
CA ALA A 6 -10.32 2.92 10.48
C ALA A 6 -9.93 3.58 11.82
N ALA A 7 -10.44 4.78 12.11
CA ALA A 7 -10.18 5.45 13.38
C ALA A 7 -10.72 4.69 14.59
N ARG A 8 -11.89 4.03 14.47
CA ARG A 8 -12.46 3.20 15.54
C ARG A 8 -11.60 1.96 15.78
N ILE A 9 -11.14 1.29 14.72
CA ILE A 9 -10.19 0.17 14.82
C ILE A 9 -8.89 0.63 15.47
N HIS A 10 -8.32 1.74 15.03
CA HIS A 10 -7.07 2.28 15.56
C HIS A 10 -7.18 2.70 17.03
N ARG A 11 -8.32 3.25 17.47
CA ARG A 11 -8.56 3.51 18.91
C ARG A 11 -8.51 2.25 19.74
N VAL A 12 -9.10 1.15 19.26
CA VAL A 12 -8.94 -0.16 19.91
C VAL A 12 -7.48 -0.61 19.82
N GLY A 13 -6.85 -0.43 18.67
CA GLY A 13 -5.44 -0.77 18.43
C GLY A 13 -4.47 -0.13 19.42
N GLU A 14 -4.76 1.10 19.88
CA GLU A 14 -3.99 1.85 20.88
C GLU A 14 -4.11 1.34 22.31
N SER A 15 -5.16 0.58 22.63
CA SER A 15 -5.39 0.07 24.00
C SER A 15 -4.40 -1.03 24.43
N GLY A 16 -3.51 -1.46 23.54
CA GLY A 16 -2.57 -2.54 23.82
C GLY A 16 -1.50 -2.70 22.75
N ARG A 17 -0.69 -3.74 22.90
CA ARG A 17 0.43 -4.07 21.99
C ARG A 17 0.33 -5.50 21.51
N PHE A 18 0.73 -5.76 20.28
CA PHE A 18 0.98 -7.14 19.86
C PHE A 18 2.27 -7.65 20.51
N VAL A 19 2.25 -8.93 20.93
CA VAL A 19 3.43 -9.62 21.46
C VAL A 19 4.15 -10.40 20.36
N ALA A 20 3.40 -11.14 19.53
CA ALA A 20 3.95 -12.02 18.50
C ALA A 20 3.83 -11.50 17.06
N ARG A 21 2.91 -10.57 16.77
CA ARG A 21 2.73 -10.02 15.41
C ARG A 21 3.93 -9.18 15.00
N ARG A 22 4.17 -9.12 13.69
CA ARG A 22 5.26 -8.35 13.08
C ARG A 22 5.07 -6.85 13.33
N ARG A 23 6.16 -6.10 13.14
CA ARG A 23 6.12 -4.65 12.99
C ARG A 23 6.27 -4.30 11.51
N PHE A 24 5.53 -3.30 11.07
CA PHE A 24 5.68 -2.70 9.75
C PHE A 24 6.97 -1.88 9.74
N SER A 25 7.91 -2.24 8.87
CA SER A 25 9.22 -1.59 8.76
C SER A 25 9.82 -1.82 7.37
N ALA A 26 10.78 -0.98 6.99
CA ALA A 26 11.57 -1.19 5.77
C ALA A 26 12.34 -2.53 5.81
N ASP A 27 12.86 -2.93 6.98
CA ASP A 27 13.47 -4.25 7.14
C ASP A 27 12.50 -5.38 6.76
N ALA A 28 11.29 -5.36 7.30
CA ALA A 28 10.34 -6.46 7.16
C ALA A 28 9.61 -6.47 5.80
N TRP A 29 9.29 -5.31 5.23
CA TRP A 29 8.56 -5.20 3.96
C TRP A 29 9.48 -5.10 2.75
N VAL A 30 10.71 -4.59 2.93
CA VAL A 30 11.65 -4.37 1.83
C VAL A 30 12.85 -5.30 1.98
N ARG A 31 13.77 -5.08 2.91
CA ARG A 31 15.07 -5.79 2.91
C ARG A 31 14.94 -7.32 3.01
N ARG A 32 14.11 -7.81 3.94
CA ARG A 32 13.85 -9.25 4.08
C ARG A 32 13.03 -9.81 2.92
N ALA A 33 12.14 -9.02 2.34
CA ALA A 33 11.38 -9.41 1.15
C ALA A 33 12.29 -9.53 -0.07
N THR A 34 13.14 -8.55 -0.31
CA THR A 34 14.19 -8.54 -1.33
C THR A 34 15.14 -9.73 -1.18
N ALA A 35 15.61 -10.00 0.04
CA ALA A 35 16.46 -11.17 0.31
C ALA A 35 15.74 -12.49 0.00
N ALA A 36 14.47 -12.62 0.39
CA ALA A 36 13.67 -13.80 0.10
C ALA A 36 13.40 -13.96 -1.41
N LEU A 37 13.07 -12.88 -2.10
CA LEU A 37 12.83 -12.89 -3.55
C LEU A 37 14.09 -13.27 -4.32
N ARG A 38 15.25 -12.73 -3.92
CA ARG A 38 16.56 -13.09 -4.50
C ARG A 38 16.94 -14.54 -4.29
N ALA A 39 16.53 -15.14 -3.18
CA ALA A 39 16.73 -16.56 -2.90
C ALA A 39 15.68 -17.46 -3.59
N GLY A 40 14.58 -16.87 -4.07
CA GLY A 40 13.48 -17.56 -4.73
C GLY A 40 13.70 -17.73 -6.23
N PRO A 41 12.75 -18.39 -6.92
CA PRO A 41 12.92 -18.80 -8.32
C PRO A 41 12.64 -17.70 -9.34
N LEU A 42 11.96 -16.62 -8.93
CA LEU A 42 11.39 -15.67 -9.88
C LEU A 42 12.32 -14.52 -10.29
N LEU A 43 13.16 -14.01 -9.38
CA LEU A 43 13.99 -12.86 -9.70
C LEU A 43 15.09 -13.24 -10.70
N PRO A 44 15.21 -12.56 -11.86
CA PRO A 44 16.23 -12.90 -12.84
C PRO A 44 17.64 -12.82 -12.27
N THR A 45 18.44 -13.86 -12.54
CA THR A 45 19.85 -13.83 -12.17
C THR A 45 20.64 -12.84 -13.05
N GLY A 46 21.78 -12.36 -12.55
CA GLY A 46 22.66 -11.47 -13.32
C GLY A 46 22.35 -9.96 -13.14
N PRO A 47 22.62 -9.12 -14.15
CA PRO A 47 22.54 -7.66 -14.02
C PRO A 47 21.14 -7.14 -13.67
N LEU A 48 20.09 -7.75 -14.22
CA LEU A 48 18.72 -7.31 -14.03
C LEU A 48 18.27 -7.46 -12.55
N GLY A 49 18.45 -8.65 -11.97
CA GLY A 49 18.17 -8.86 -10.55
C GLY A 49 19.03 -8.03 -9.61
N ARG A 50 20.30 -7.75 -9.96
CA ARG A 50 21.14 -6.83 -9.16
C ARG A 50 20.56 -5.42 -9.13
N ARG A 51 20.14 -4.89 -10.27
CA ARG A 51 19.50 -3.57 -10.37
C ARG A 51 18.22 -3.50 -9.55
N TRP A 52 17.40 -4.55 -9.59
CA TRP A 52 16.19 -4.66 -8.77
C TRP A 52 16.50 -4.59 -7.27
N VAL A 53 17.53 -5.33 -6.82
CA VAL A 53 17.98 -5.34 -5.41
C VAL A 53 18.50 -3.96 -5.00
N GLU A 54 19.34 -3.32 -5.82
CA GLU A 54 19.87 -1.98 -5.54
C GLU A 54 18.77 -0.92 -5.43
N ALA A 55 17.78 -0.95 -6.34
CA ALA A 55 16.62 -0.07 -6.28
C ALA A 55 15.78 -0.31 -5.01
N SER A 56 15.56 -1.59 -4.66
CA SER A 56 14.86 -1.97 -3.42
C SER A 56 15.57 -1.44 -2.18
N GLU A 57 16.89 -1.55 -2.10
CA GLU A 57 17.67 -1.06 -0.96
C GLU A 57 17.57 0.45 -0.80
N ARG A 58 17.61 1.22 -1.90
CA ARG A 58 17.38 2.68 -1.86
C ARG A 58 15.98 3.04 -1.35
N ILE A 59 14.97 2.29 -1.78
CA ILE A 59 13.60 2.45 -1.28
C ILE A 59 13.52 2.13 0.21
N ALA A 60 14.25 1.10 0.68
CA ALA A 60 14.31 0.75 2.09
C ALA A 60 14.90 1.89 2.94
N ASP A 61 15.98 2.51 2.47
CA ASP A 61 16.63 3.62 3.17
C ASP A 61 15.73 4.85 3.25
N ALA A 62 15.04 5.19 2.15
CA ALA A 62 14.03 6.23 2.14
C ALA A 62 12.86 5.89 3.10
N ALA A 63 12.40 4.64 3.10
CA ALA A 63 11.33 4.18 3.98
C ALA A 63 11.71 4.29 5.46
N ASP A 64 12.94 3.91 5.83
CA ASP A 64 13.41 4.12 7.21
C ASP A 64 13.36 5.59 7.60
N ALA A 65 13.79 6.49 6.73
CA ALA A 65 13.75 7.93 6.99
C ALA A 65 12.30 8.44 7.18
N ARG A 66 11.33 7.96 6.39
CA ARG A 66 9.92 8.38 6.50
C ARG A 66 9.19 7.78 7.68
N LEU A 67 9.56 6.57 8.10
CA LEU A 67 8.90 5.85 9.19
C LEU A 67 9.49 6.15 10.57
N THR A 68 10.73 6.65 10.63
CA THR A 68 11.42 6.95 11.89
C THR A 68 10.68 7.99 12.72
N GLY A 69 10.47 7.67 14.00
CA GLY A 69 9.84 8.58 14.97
C GLY A 69 8.31 8.71 14.85
N LEU A 70 7.68 7.99 13.91
CA LEU A 70 6.22 7.92 13.84
C LEU A 70 5.66 7.10 15.00
N ARG A 71 4.48 7.51 15.48
CA ARG A 71 3.73 6.73 16.47
C ARG A 71 3.26 5.42 15.83
N THR A 72 3.45 4.31 16.53
CA THR A 72 2.98 3.00 16.08
C THR A 72 1.85 2.49 16.96
N ILE A 73 0.89 1.82 16.34
CA ILE A 73 -0.30 1.23 16.96
C ILE A 73 -0.55 -0.14 16.33
N ARG A 74 -1.46 -0.93 16.90
CA ARG A 74 -1.95 -2.14 16.21
C ARG A 74 -2.89 -1.73 15.08
N LEU A 75 -2.63 -2.28 13.91
CA LEU A 75 -3.30 -2.01 12.66
C LEU A 75 -3.99 -3.29 12.14
N HIS A 76 -4.90 -3.09 11.20
CA HIS A 76 -5.40 -4.13 10.33
C HIS A 76 -4.28 -4.69 9.43
N GLY A 77 -3.38 -3.83 8.95
CA GLY A 77 -2.23 -4.19 8.11
C GLY A 77 -2.55 -4.26 6.62
N ASP A 78 -3.79 -4.64 6.28
CA ASP A 78 -4.28 -4.72 4.90
C ASP A 78 -5.69 -4.12 4.70
N LEU A 79 -5.93 -2.90 5.20
CA LEU A 79 -7.25 -2.25 5.16
C LEU A 79 -7.57 -1.62 3.79
N HIS A 80 -7.60 -2.43 2.74
CA HIS A 80 -8.06 -2.04 1.40
C HIS A 80 -9.56 -2.32 1.24
N ARG A 81 -10.16 -1.80 0.16
CA ARG A 81 -11.61 -1.91 -0.08
C ARG A 81 -12.12 -3.36 -0.16
N GLY A 82 -11.29 -4.31 -0.57
CA GLY A 82 -11.66 -5.73 -0.66
C GLY A 82 -11.90 -6.37 0.71
N ASN A 83 -11.28 -5.84 1.77
CA ASN A 83 -11.48 -6.28 3.15
C ASN A 83 -12.59 -5.49 3.87
N LEU A 84 -13.42 -4.76 3.12
CA LEU A 84 -14.56 -4.00 3.64
C LEU A 84 -15.85 -4.51 3.02
N LEU A 85 -16.81 -4.87 3.88
CA LEU A 85 -18.15 -5.32 3.45
C LEU A 85 -19.19 -4.30 3.89
N LEU A 86 -19.98 -3.78 2.95
CA LEU A 86 -21.14 -2.93 3.24
C LEU A 86 -22.41 -3.78 3.19
N HIS A 87 -23.01 -4.02 4.35
CA HIS A 87 -24.26 -4.78 4.46
C HIS A 87 -25.26 -4.02 5.34
N ASP A 88 -26.48 -3.83 4.83
CA ASP A 88 -27.55 -3.07 5.50
C ASP A 88 -27.11 -1.69 6.03
N GLY A 89 -26.30 -0.99 5.23
CA GLY A 89 -25.76 0.33 5.58
C GLY A 89 -24.65 0.32 6.65
N VAL A 90 -24.25 -0.86 7.12
CA VAL A 90 -23.17 -1.05 8.10
C VAL A 90 -21.90 -1.51 7.39
N LEU A 91 -20.82 -0.75 7.59
CA LEU A 91 -19.50 -1.11 7.08
C LEU A 91 -18.81 -2.05 8.08
N GLN A 92 -18.51 -3.26 7.64
CA GLN A 92 -17.80 -4.30 8.38
C GLN A 92 -16.39 -4.47 7.83
N VAL A 93 -15.47 -4.86 8.71
CA VAL A 93 -14.06 -5.10 8.36
C VAL A 93 -13.78 -6.58 8.52
N LEU A 94 -13.14 -7.17 7.51
CA LEU A 94 -12.83 -8.58 7.38
C LEU A 94 -11.31 -8.79 7.38
N ASP A 95 -10.87 -10.01 7.64
CA ASP A 95 -9.47 -10.46 7.53
C ASP A 95 -8.43 -9.70 8.40
N LEU A 96 -8.09 -10.29 9.54
CA LEU A 96 -7.06 -9.76 10.46
C LEU A 96 -5.77 -10.60 10.43
N ASP A 97 -5.55 -11.40 9.39
CA ASP A 97 -4.36 -12.25 9.30
C ASP A 97 -3.09 -11.44 9.04
N ASP A 98 -3.20 -10.26 8.44
CA ASP A 98 -2.08 -9.32 8.24
C ASP A 98 -1.95 -8.25 9.33
N ALA A 99 -2.70 -8.38 10.43
CA ALA A 99 -2.63 -7.45 11.55
C ALA A 99 -1.19 -7.24 12.05
N VAL A 100 -0.77 -5.98 12.08
CA VAL A 100 0.63 -5.59 12.28
C VAL A 100 0.73 -4.40 13.25
N THR A 101 1.89 -4.19 13.86
CA THR A 101 2.18 -2.93 14.57
C THR A 101 2.85 -1.94 13.61
N GLY A 102 2.26 -0.77 13.39
CA GLY A 102 2.78 0.23 12.44
C GLY A 102 2.13 1.61 12.59
N PRO A 103 2.49 2.59 11.74
CA PRO A 103 1.86 3.91 11.70
C PRO A 103 0.46 3.83 11.08
N ALA A 104 -0.47 4.66 11.54
CA ALA A 104 -1.88 4.65 11.10
C ALA A 104 -2.03 4.82 9.59
N VAL A 105 -1.15 5.60 8.95
CA VAL A 105 -1.17 5.84 7.50
C VAL A 105 -1.14 4.55 6.70
N GLN A 106 -0.52 3.46 7.20
CA GLN A 106 -0.45 2.16 6.52
C GLN A 106 -1.83 1.59 6.19
N ASP A 107 -2.80 1.70 7.09
CA ASP A 107 -4.18 1.24 6.83
C ASP A 107 -4.96 2.25 5.98
N LEU A 108 -4.58 3.53 6.02
CA LEU A 108 -5.34 4.59 5.36
C LEU A 108 -5.06 4.70 3.86
N TRP A 109 -3.79 4.59 3.46
CA TRP A 109 -3.41 4.79 2.06
C TRP A 109 -3.96 3.69 1.14
N LEU A 110 -4.14 2.48 1.67
CA LEU A 110 -4.65 1.30 0.94
C LEU A 110 -6.08 1.45 0.41
N SER A 111 -6.85 2.38 0.97
CA SER A 111 -8.23 2.66 0.53
C SER A 111 -8.34 3.83 -0.46
N LEU A 112 -7.21 4.50 -0.76
CA LEU A 112 -7.18 5.64 -1.68
C LEU A 112 -7.27 5.17 -3.15
N PRO A 113 -7.86 5.98 -4.03
CA PRO A 113 -7.91 5.67 -5.46
C PRO A 113 -6.53 5.74 -6.12
N GLY A 114 -6.39 5.00 -7.23
CA GLY A 114 -5.19 4.97 -8.07
C GLY A 114 -4.92 6.31 -8.75
N GLU A 115 -5.96 7.00 -9.23
CA GLU A 115 -5.83 8.25 -10.01
C GLU A 115 -5.26 9.42 -9.18
N PRO A 116 -4.16 10.07 -9.63
CA PRO A 116 -3.49 11.13 -8.86
C PRO A 116 -4.39 12.31 -8.48
N GLY A 117 -5.24 12.77 -9.41
CA GLY A 117 -6.14 13.91 -9.17
C GLY A 117 -7.23 13.61 -8.15
N GLU A 118 -7.66 12.35 -8.05
CA GLU A 118 -8.67 11.91 -7.09
C GLU A 118 -8.08 11.63 -5.72
N ARG A 119 -6.82 11.18 -5.69
CA ARG A 119 -6.14 10.74 -4.47
C ARG A 119 -6.07 11.81 -3.40
N GLU A 120 -5.76 13.06 -3.76
CA GLU A 120 -5.67 14.16 -2.79
C GLU A 120 -7.05 14.49 -2.18
N ARG A 121 -8.08 14.56 -3.01
CA ARG A 121 -9.45 14.78 -2.54
C ARG A 121 -9.92 13.64 -1.66
N ALA A 122 -9.70 12.40 -2.08
CA ALA A 122 -10.05 11.20 -1.31
C ALA A 122 -9.31 11.15 0.02
N LEU A 123 -8.02 11.48 0.06
CA LEU A 123 -7.22 11.56 1.28
C LEU A 123 -7.78 12.61 2.24
N ARG A 124 -8.14 13.81 1.76
CA ARG A 124 -8.77 14.84 2.60
C ARG A 124 -10.07 14.34 3.23
N VAL A 125 -10.96 13.73 2.44
CA VAL A 125 -12.23 13.19 2.93
C VAL A 125 -12.00 12.03 3.91
N LEU A 126 -11.03 11.17 3.63
CA LEU A 126 -10.66 10.05 4.48
C LEU A 126 -10.18 10.54 5.85
N LEU A 127 -9.24 11.49 5.86
CA LEU A 127 -8.70 12.09 7.09
C LEU A 127 -9.76 12.85 7.86
N ALA A 128 -10.63 13.62 7.20
CA ALA A 128 -11.74 14.30 7.86
C ALA A 128 -12.67 13.31 8.58
N GLY A 129 -12.94 12.14 7.97
CA GLY A 129 -13.69 11.06 8.62
C GLY A 129 -12.93 10.40 9.77
N TYR A 130 -11.63 10.20 9.61
CA TYR A 130 -10.76 9.60 10.62
C TYR A 130 -10.65 10.47 11.88
N GLU A 131 -10.42 11.76 11.68
CA GLU A 131 -10.22 12.76 12.74
C GLU A 131 -11.47 13.02 13.58
N ARG A 132 -12.67 12.57 13.14
CA ARG A 132 -13.88 12.57 13.99
C ARG A 132 -13.75 11.67 15.22
N PHE A 133 -12.92 10.63 15.16
CA PHE A 133 -12.76 9.66 16.24
C PHE A 133 -11.34 9.59 16.79
N ARG A 134 -10.31 9.92 15.98
CA ARG A 134 -8.92 9.88 16.43
C ARG A 134 -8.07 10.93 15.68
N PRO A 135 -7.27 11.76 16.38
CA PRO A 135 -6.36 12.67 15.70
C PRO A 135 -5.38 11.93 14.79
N PHE A 136 -5.05 12.53 13.64
CA PHE A 136 -4.06 12.00 12.71
C PHE A 136 -2.77 12.82 12.78
N ASP A 137 -1.64 12.13 12.88
CA ASP A 137 -0.33 12.78 12.89
C ASP A 137 0.08 13.08 11.45
N ARG A 138 0.06 14.36 11.07
CA ARG A 138 0.36 14.80 9.69
C ARG A 138 1.78 14.43 9.24
N ARG A 139 2.71 14.15 10.15
CA ARG A 139 4.05 13.65 9.81
C ARG A 139 3.99 12.30 9.10
N GLU A 140 2.97 11.49 9.36
CA GLU A 140 2.79 10.20 8.69
C GLU A 140 2.52 10.34 7.18
N LEU A 141 2.06 11.50 6.71
CA LEU A 141 1.87 11.75 5.26
C LEU A 141 3.17 11.69 4.48
N ALA A 142 4.31 11.94 5.13
CA ALA A 142 5.61 11.79 4.52
C ALA A 142 5.92 10.33 4.13
N ALA A 143 5.18 9.34 4.61
CA ALA A 143 5.38 7.94 4.18
C ALA A 143 4.65 7.61 2.87
N LEU A 144 3.70 8.43 2.41
CA LEU A 144 2.86 8.09 1.25
C LEU A 144 3.62 7.85 -0.06
N ASP A 145 4.82 8.41 -0.21
CA ASP A 145 5.65 8.21 -1.40
C ASP A 145 6.48 6.91 -1.37
N VAL A 146 6.66 6.28 -0.20
CA VAL A 146 7.39 5.01 -0.05
C VAL A 146 6.46 3.81 0.12
N LEU A 147 5.26 3.99 0.67
CA LEU A 147 4.36 2.88 1.01
C LEU A 147 3.95 2.01 -0.19
N PRO A 148 3.60 2.57 -1.38
CA PRO A 148 3.30 1.76 -2.56
C PRO A 148 4.49 0.89 -2.99
N ALA A 149 5.69 1.47 -2.99
CA ALA A 149 6.91 0.76 -3.35
C ALA A 149 7.25 -0.36 -2.35
N MET A 150 7.06 -0.11 -1.06
CA MET A 150 7.19 -1.14 -0.03
C MET A 150 6.21 -2.30 -0.23
N ARG A 151 4.95 -2.00 -0.60
CA ARG A 151 3.93 -3.03 -0.88
C ARG A 151 4.31 -3.85 -2.12
N ARG A 152 4.70 -3.20 -3.22
CA ARG A 152 5.16 -3.85 -4.46
C ARG A 152 6.30 -4.85 -4.20
N ILE A 153 7.34 -4.42 -3.50
CA ILE A 153 8.49 -5.27 -3.13
C ILE A 153 8.05 -6.45 -2.25
N HIS A 154 7.22 -6.18 -1.24
CA HIS A 154 6.72 -7.22 -0.34
C HIS A 154 5.89 -8.26 -1.09
N TYR A 155 5.05 -7.79 -2.01
CA TYR A 155 4.15 -8.61 -2.82
C TYR A 155 4.91 -9.51 -3.78
N ALA A 156 5.88 -8.97 -4.53
CA ALA A 156 6.73 -9.77 -5.41
C ALA A 156 7.43 -10.92 -4.65
N ALA A 157 7.93 -10.63 -3.43
CA ALA A 157 8.50 -11.66 -2.58
C ALA A 157 7.45 -12.65 -2.04
N TRP A 158 6.21 -12.20 -1.79
CA TRP A 158 5.11 -13.05 -1.34
C TRP A 158 4.68 -14.05 -2.42
N VAL A 159 4.62 -13.61 -3.69
CA VAL A 159 4.38 -14.47 -4.87
C VAL A 159 5.52 -15.49 -5.00
N SER A 160 6.77 -15.03 -5.01
CA SER A 160 7.96 -15.88 -5.17
C SER A 160 8.06 -16.99 -4.13
N ARG A 161 7.74 -16.71 -2.86
CA ARG A 161 7.75 -17.72 -1.78
C ARG A 161 6.75 -18.86 -1.98
N ARG A 162 5.73 -18.67 -2.80
CA ARG A 162 4.64 -19.63 -3.03
C ARG A 162 4.63 -20.15 -4.46
N TRP A 163 5.69 -19.89 -5.22
CA TRP A 163 5.73 -20.25 -6.63
C TRP A 163 5.63 -21.77 -6.89
N ASP A 164 6.04 -22.60 -5.92
CA ASP A 164 5.91 -24.06 -6.00
C ASP A 164 4.44 -24.54 -5.87
N ASP A 165 3.52 -23.71 -5.37
CA ASP A 165 2.08 -24.01 -5.37
C ASP A 165 1.53 -23.80 -6.79
N PRO A 166 0.93 -24.83 -7.43
CA PRO A 166 0.41 -24.74 -8.79
C PRO A 166 -0.63 -23.64 -9.03
N LEU A 167 -1.27 -23.13 -7.97
CA LEU A 167 -2.18 -21.99 -8.08
C LEU A 167 -1.45 -20.71 -8.46
N PHE A 168 -0.24 -20.48 -7.95
CA PHE A 168 0.49 -19.21 -8.12
C PHE A 168 0.93 -18.95 -9.57
N PRO A 169 1.56 -19.90 -10.29
CA PRO A 169 1.84 -19.72 -11.71
C PRO A 169 0.60 -19.53 -12.59
N ARG A 170 -0.56 -20.05 -12.16
CA ARG A 170 -1.83 -19.87 -12.89
C ARG A 170 -2.46 -18.50 -12.64
N THR A 171 -2.37 -17.99 -11.42
CA THR A 171 -2.93 -16.69 -11.03
C THR A 171 -2.01 -15.53 -11.41
N PHE A 172 -0.69 -15.75 -11.41
CA PHE A 172 0.31 -14.72 -11.67
C PHE A 172 1.28 -15.11 -12.81
N PRO A 173 0.78 -15.48 -14.00
CA PRO A 173 1.63 -16.01 -15.08
C PRO A 173 2.72 -15.02 -15.51
N HIS A 174 2.43 -13.71 -15.49
CA HIS A 174 3.36 -12.66 -15.85
C HIS A 174 4.65 -12.65 -15.00
N TYR A 175 4.63 -13.16 -13.75
CA TYR A 175 5.85 -13.26 -12.93
C TYR A 175 6.88 -14.25 -13.50
N ALA A 176 6.47 -15.17 -14.38
CA ALA A 176 7.35 -16.08 -15.10
C ALA A 176 8.02 -15.41 -16.32
N GLU A 177 7.52 -14.25 -16.75
CA GLU A 177 7.92 -13.63 -18.00
C GLU A 177 9.14 -12.71 -17.79
N PRO A 178 10.20 -12.83 -18.61
CA PRO A 178 11.34 -11.92 -18.54
C PRO A 178 10.94 -10.44 -18.74
N ALA A 179 10.00 -10.18 -19.65
CA ALA A 179 9.53 -8.83 -19.97
C ALA A 179 8.91 -8.12 -18.75
N PHE A 180 8.18 -8.85 -17.91
CA PHE A 180 7.66 -8.33 -16.65
C PHE A 180 8.79 -7.81 -15.76
N TRP A 181 9.84 -8.59 -15.56
CA TRP A 181 10.97 -8.20 -14.70
C TRP A 181 11.78 -7.04 -15.27
N GLU A 182 11.86 -6.91 -16.59
CA GLU A 182 12.47 -5.74 -17.23
C GLU A 182 11.69 -4.46 -16.91
N ARG A 183 10.36 -4.48 -17.04
CA ARG A 183 9.49 -3.35 -16.67
C ARG A 183 9.54 -3.05 -15.18
N GLU A 184 9.43 -4.09 -14.36
CA GLU A 184 9.46 -3.98 -12.90
C GLU A 184 10.77 -3.34 -12.40
N VAL A 185 11.92 -3.68 -12.99
CA VAL A 185 13.19 -3.02 -12.66
C VAL A 185 13.19 -1.54 -13.05
N LEU A 186 12.72 -1.19 -14.25
CA LEU A 186 12.70 0.19 -14.70
C LEU A 186 11.80 1.06 -13.81
N GLU A 187 10.65 0.51 -13.44
CA GLU A 187 9.68 1.14 -12.56
C GLU A 187 10.27 1.34 -11.15
N LEU A 188 10.86 0.29 -10.57
CA LEU A 188 11.46 0.37 -9.23
C LEU A 188 12.65 1.34 -9.17
N GLU A 189 13.47 1.38 -10.22
CA GLU A 189 14.54 2.38 -10.37
C GLU A 189 13.99 3.80 -10.54
N GLY A 190 12.87 3.95 -11.27
CA GLY A 190 12.15 5.21 -11.41
C GLY A 190 11.70 5.76 -10.06
N ILE A 191 11.03 4.93 -9.27
CA ILE A 191 10.64 5.24 -7.89
C ILE A 191 11.88 5.60 -7.05
N ALA A 192 12.91 4.75 -7.04
CA ALA A 192 14.10 4.98 -6.24
C ALA A 192 14.81 6.30 -6.59
N ARG A 193 14.81 6.72 -7.87
CA ARG A 193 15.33 8.03 -8.30
C ARG A 193 14.45 9.21 -7.86
N GLY A 194 13.13 9.02 -7.83
CA GLY A 194 12.16 10.05 -7.41
C GLY A 194 12.16 10.32 -5.90
N LEU A 195 12.60 9.34 -5.10
CA LEU A 195 12.73 9.47 -3.66
C LEU A 195 13.93 10.35 -3.30
N SER A 196 13.71 11.67 -3.25
CA SER A 196 14.69 12.62 -2.70
C SER A 196 15.00 12.30 -1.22
N PRO A 197 16.23 12.56 -0.73
CA PRO A 197 16.48 12.72 0.70
C PRO A 197 15.81 14.02 1.16
N ARG A 198 14.48 14.00 1.28
CA ARG A 198 13.71 15.17 1.72
C ARG A 198 13.99 15.35 3.22
N PRO A 199 14.47 16.51 3.68
CA PRO A 199 14.57 16.79 5.11
C PRO A 199 13.18 16.65 5.72
N VAL A 200 13.11 16.14 6.95
CA VAL A 200 11.87 16.10 7.74
C VAL A 200 11.25 17.50 7.71
N ALA A 201 10.11 17.64 7.01
CA ALA A 201 9.44 18.92 6.90
C ALA A 201 8.89 19.33 8.27
N THR A 202 9.53 20.30 8.90
CA THR A 202 8.92 21.12 9.95
C THR A 202 7.94 22.09 9.28
N GLY A 203 6.72 21.64 9.02
CA GLY A 203 5.67 22.45 8.40
C GLY A 203 4.71 21.59 7.59
N GLY A 204 3.51 21.36 8.12
CA GLY A 204 2.45 20.66 7.41
C GLY A 204 1.91 21.49 6.24
N PRO A 205 1.24 20.87 5.25
CA PRO A 205 0.57 21.63 4.20
C PRO A 205 -0.58 22.44 4.80
N GLU A 206 -0.62 23.75 4.52
CA GLU A 206 -1.81 24.57 4.73
C GLU A 206 -2.92 24.03 3.82
N VAL A 207 -3.92 23.40 4.43
CA VAL A 207 -5.14 23.00 3.73
C VAL A 207 -6.09 24.18 3.82
N ALA A 208 -6.40 24.80 2.68
CA ALA A 208 -7.41 25.84 2.59
C ALA A 208 -8.77 25.32 3.10
N GLU A 209 -9.29 25.96 4.14
CA GLU A 209 -10.65 25.77 4.64
C GLU A 209 -11.63 26.48 3.68
N ASP A 210 -12.33 25.72 2.83
CA ASP A 210 -13.78 25.85 2.64
C ASP A 210 -14.27 24.87 1.56
N ALA A 211 -15.10 23.90 1.97
CA ALA A 211 -16.10 23.27 1.10
C ALA A 211 -17.07 22.45 1.97
N ALA A 212 -18.35 22.80 1.94
CA ALA A 212 -19.42 22.07 2.62
C ALA A 212 -19.50 20.60 2.12
N PRO A 213 -19.89 19.64 2.97
CA PRO A 213 -19.99 18.24 2.57
C PRO A 213 -21.15 18.03 1.58
N ALA A 214 -20.88 17.37 0.45
CA ALA A 214 -21.89 16.94 -0.49
C ALA A 214 -22.86 15.91 0.13
N SER A 215 -24.13 15.97 -0.28
CA SER A 215 -25.23 15.07 0.08
C SER A 215 -24.89 13.60 -0.18
N LEU A 216 -25.31 12.72 0.73
CA LEU A 216 -25.16 11.25 0.62
C LEU A 216 -26.02 10.62 -0.48
N GLU A 217 -26.88 11.39 -1.16
CA GLU A 217 -27.74 10.92 -2.24
C GLU A 217 -27.04 10.93 -3.61
N ASP A 218 -25.90 11.61 -3.73
CA ASP A 218 -25.06 11.68 -4.93
C ASP A 218 -23.80 10.81 -4.73
N ASP A 219 -23.97 9.50 -4.53
CA ASP A 219 -22.84 8.55 -4.45
C ASP A 219 -22.53 8.00 -5.85
N PRO A 220 -21.48 8.51 -6.55
CA PRO A 220 -21.14 8.07 -7.91
C PRO A 220 -20.52 6.66 -7.95
N TYR A 221 -20.32 5.99 -6.81
CA TYR A 221 -19.65 4.68 -6.73
C TYR A 221 -20.63 3.51 -6.56
N ARG A 222 -21.84 3.64 -7.12
CA ARG A 222 -22.90 2.62 -7.04
C ARG A 222 -22.64 1.39 -7.93
N GLU A 223 -21.64 1.44 -8.81
CA GLU A 223 -21.29 0.34 -9.71
C GLU A 223 -20.48 -0.75 -8.97
N GLU A 224 -20.75 -2.02 -9.30
CA GLU A 224 -20.02 -3.16 -8.75
C GLU A 224 -18.56 -3.13 -9.22
N LEU A 225 -17.65 -2.96 -8.26
CA LEU A 225 -16.21 -2.89 -8.49
C LEU A 225 -15.67 -4.27 -8.92
N THR A 226 -14.76 -4.27 -9.88
CA THR A 226 -14.08 -5.44 -10.43
C THR A 226 -12.74 -5.69 -9.72
N ASN A 227 -12.12 -6.86 -9.92
CA ASN A 227 -10.79 -7.16 -9.36
C ASN A 227 -9.72 -6.11 -9.74
N ALA A 228 -9.82 -5.49 -10.91
CA ALA A 228 -8.93 -4.40 -11.34
C ALA A 228 -9.06 -3.16 -10.44
N ASP A 229 -10.24 -2.91 -9.88
CA ASP A 229 -10.49 -1.82 -8.94
C ASP A 229 -9.95 -2.13 -7.52
N TYR A 230 -9.77 -3.41 -7.20
CA TYR A 230 -9.21 -3.89 -5.92
C TYR A 230 -7.68 -3.99 -5.92
N PHE A 231 -7.08 -4.20 -7.10
CA PHE A 231 -5.65 -4.40 -7.32
C PHE A 231 -5.14 -3.51 -8.46
N TRP A 232 -5.41 -2.21 -8.38
CA TRP A 232 -5.02 -1.22 -9.40
C TRP A 232 -3.50 -1.11 -9.63
N ASP A 233 -2.68 -1.76 -8.78
CA ASP A 233 -1.23 -1.87 -8.89
C ASP A 233 -0.74 -3.13 -9.63
N LEU A 234 -1.66 -4.00 -10.09
CA LEU A 234 -1.35 -5.29 -10.71
C LEU A 234 -1.80 -5.45 -12.17
N ASP A 235 -2.52 -4.49 -12.75
CA ASP A 235 -2.96 -4.56 -14.15
C ASP A 235 -2.20 -3.53 -15.01
N ASP A 236 -1.20 -4.01 -15.75
CA ASP A 236 -0.78 -3.46 -17.03
C ASP A 236 -0.38 -4.63 -17.94
N ASP A 237 -1.16 -4.80 -19.02
CA ASP A 237 -0.97 -5.60 -20.24
C ASP A 237 -2.03 -6.70 -20.45
N ASP A 238 -3.19 -6.34 -21.03
CA ASP A 238 -3.72 -7.08 -22.19
C ASP A 238 -4.78 -6.24 -22.95
N ASP A 239 -4.32 -5.49 -23.96
CA ASP A 239 -5.12 -5.13 -25.13
C ASP A 239 -4.62 -6.07 -26.25
N GLY A 240 -5.28 -7.21 -26.35
CA GLY A 240 -5.15 -8.09 -27.49
C GLY A 240 -5.84 -7.46 -28.69
N SER A 241 -5.07 -7.11 -29.73
CA SER A 241 -5.60 -7.15 -31.10
C SER A 241 -5.30 -8.51 -31.72
N ALA A 242 -6.26 -9.41 -31.53
CA ALA A 242 -6.42 -10.57 -32.40
C ALA A 242 -6.93 -10.09 -33.75
N ASP A 243 -6.20 -10.37 -34.83
CA ASP A 243 -6.83 -10.63 -36.12
C ASP A 243 -6.00 -11.65 -36.92
N LYS A 244 -6.64 -12.82 -37.13
CA LYS A 244 -6.32 -13.98 -37.99
C LYS A 244 -5.41 -15.09 -37.49
#